data_AF-A0A9D9EDB9-F1
#
_entry.id   AF-A0A9D9EDB9-F1
#
_cell.length_a   1.000
_cell.length_b   1.000
_cell.length_c   1.000
_cell.angle_alpha   90.00
_cell.angle_beta   90.00
_cell.angle_gamma   90.00
#
_symmetry.space_group_name_H-M   'P 1'
#
loop_
_entity.id
_entity.type
_entity.pdbx_description
1 polymer ?
#
loop_
_entity_poly.entity_id
_entity_poly.type
_entity_poly.pdbx_seq_one_letter_code
_entity_poly.pdbx_strand_id
1 'polypeptide(L)' 'MATKVNMDRHIREGWTVGDFIRELAPQVEMIMNGRSWREPFRNKRELADWCRDNQPYYKKRIPEVNGHFARMYNLK' A
#
# COMPACT_ATOMS: atom_id res chain seq x y z
N MET A 1 7.56 -19.26 3.00
CA MET A 1 7.99 -18.44 4.15
C MET A 1 7.27 -17.11 4.07
N ALA A 2 6.52 -16.72 5.11
CA ALA A 2 5.91 -15.40 5.14
C ALA A 2 7.01 -14.37 5.41
N THR A 3 7.43 -13.62 4.39
CA THR A 3 8.36 -12.51 4.56
C THR A 3 7.67 -11.45 5.42
N LYS A 4 8.13 -11.33 6.67
CA LYS A 4 7.69 -10.27 7.57
C LYS A 4 8.10 -8.94 6.94
N VAL A 5 7.13 -8.07 6.68
CA VAL A 5 7.40 -6.71 6.20
C VAL A 5 8.22 -5.99 7.28
N ASN A 6 9.40 -5.49 6.90
CA ASN A 6 10.20 -4.65 7.79
C ASN A 6 9.57 -3.25 7.83
N MET A 7 8.81 -2.97 8.89
CA MET A 7 8.09 -1.70 9.05
C MET A 7 9.02 -0.51 9.27
N ASP A 8 10.17 -0.73 9.89
CA ASP A 8 11.10 0.34 10.31
C ASP A 8 12.09 0.72 9.21
N ARG A 9 12.03 0.05 8.05
CA ARG A 9 12.90 0.40 6.92
C ARG A 9 12.61 1.83 6.45
N HIS A 10 13.60 2.70 6.57
CA HIS A 10 13.51 4.06 6.03
C HIS A 10 13.51 4.05 4.49
N ILE A 11 12.66 4.92 3.93
CA ILE A 11 12.50 5.12 2.49
C ILE A 11 13.04 6.49 2.08
N ARG A 12 12.56 7.57 2.73
CA ARG A 12 12.89 8.95 2.38
C ARG A 12 12.63 9.88 3.57
N GLU A 13 13.57 10.79 3.85
CA GLU A 13 13.33 11.93 4.77
C GLU A 13 12.71 11.51 6.12
N GLY A 14 13.23 10.42 6.72
CA GLY A 14 12.72 9.89 7.99
C GLY A 14 11.50 8.97 7.87
N TRP A 15 10.78 8.96 6.75
CA TRP A 15 9.62 8.09 6.53
C TRP A 15 10.02 6.63 6.41
N THR A 16 9.35 5.79 7.19
CA THR A 16 9.50 4.33 7.18
C THR A 16 8.43 3.65 6.34
N VAL A 17 8.62 2.37 5.99
CA VAL A 17 7.58 1.54 5.37
C VAL A 17 6.28 1.57 6.17
N GLY A 18 6.36 1.55 7.49
CA GLY A 18 5.20 1.62 8.39
C GLY A 18 4.44 2.94 8.26
N ASP A 19 5.14 4.06 8.08
CA ASP A 19 4.49 5.37 7.89
C ASP A 19 3.69 5.41 6.58
N PHE A 20 4.26 4.91 5.49
CA PHE A 20 3.54 4.81 4.21
C PHE A 20 2.30 3.90 4.31
N ILE A 21 2.39 2.78 5.03
CA ILE A 21 1.25 1.90 5.26
C ILE A 21 0.18 2.63 6.08
N ARG A 22 0.55 3.33 7.14
CA ARG A 22 -0.38 4.05 8.03
C ARG A 22 -1.15 5.14 7.27
N GLU A 23 -0.49 5.91 6.43
CA GLU A 23 -1.12 6.97 5.64
C GLU A 23 -2.08 6.44 4.57
N LEU A 24 -1.73 5.34 3.91
CA LEU A 24 -2.53 4.78 2.82
C LEU A 24 -3.69 3.90 3.32
N ALA A 25 -3.55 3.28 4.51
CA ALA A 25 -4.48 2.27 5.00
C ALA A 25 -5.96 2.71 5.02
N PRO A 26 -6.34 3.90 5.53
CA PRO A 26 -7.74 4.31 5.56
C PRO A 26 -8.39 4.35 4.18
N GLN A 27 -7.65 4.86 3.18
CA GLN A 27 -8.15 4.96 1.81
C GLN A 27 -8.21 3.59 1.13
N VAL A 28 -7.19 2.75 1.31
CA VAL A 28 -7.18 1.37 0.79
C VAL A 28 -8.34 0.58 1.39
N GLU A 29 -8.59 0.70 2.70
CA GLU A 29 -9.71 0.05 3.38
C GLU A 29 -11.06 0.52 2.85
N MET A 30 -11.25 1.83 2.66
CA MET A 30 -12.48 2.34 2.04
C MET A 30 -12.70 1.80 0.64
N ILE A 31 -11.66 1.75 -0.20
CA ILE A 31 -11.73 1.23 -1.57
C ILE A 31 -12.09 -0.25 -1.55
N MET A 32 -11.37 -1.06 -0.76
CA MET A 32 -11.56 -2.51 -0.73
C MET A 32 -12.90 -2.93 -0.14
N ASN A 33 -13.48 -2.14 0.78
CA ASN A 33 -14.80 -2.39 1.36
C ASN A 33 -15.95 -1.79 0.54
N GLY A 34 -15.69 -1.24 -0.66
CA GLY A 34 -16.73 -0.65 -1.51
C GLY A 34 -17.34 0.64 -0.94
N ARG A 35 -16.62 1.34 -0.05
CA ARG A 35 -17.02 2.63 0.55
C ARG A 35 -16.35 3.82 -0.13
N SER A 36 -15.77 3.61 -1.30
CA SER A 36 -15.15 4.64 -2.14
C SER A 36 -15.87 4.72 -3.48
N TRP A 37 -15.75 5.85 -4.17
CA TRP A 37 -16.17 6.00 -5.57
C TRP A 37 -15.38 5.07 -6.51
N ARG A 38 -14.19 4.66 -6.08
CA ARG A 38 -13.35 3.72 -6.79
C ARG A 38 -13.70 2.28 -6.39
N GLU A 39 -13.88 1.42 -7.38
CA GLU A 39 -14.07 -0.02 -7.17
C GLU A 39 -12.86 -0.66 -6.44
N PRO A 40 -13.08 -1.75 -5.68
CA PRO A 40 -12.01 -2.54 -5.09
C PRO A 40 -10.93 -2.95 -6.09
N PHE A 41 -9.66 -2.97 -5.65
CA PHE A 41 -8.54 -3.38 -6.48
C PHE A 41 -8.68 -4.85 -6.89
N ARG A 42 -8.46 -5.14 -8.17
CA ARG A 42 -8.63 -6.49 -8.73
C ARG A 42 -7.36 -7.32 -8.69
N ASN A 43 -6.19 -6.67 -8.66
CA ASN A 43 -4.89 -7.34 -8.71
C ASN A 43 -3.78 -6.49 -8.08
N LYS A 44 -2.62 -7.10 -7.86
CA LYS A 44 -1.44 -6.43 -7.26
C LYS A 44 -0.95 -5.22 -8.04
N ARG A 45 -1.03 -5.25 -9.37
CA ARG A 45 -0.53 -4.16 -10.22
C ARG A 45 -1.38 -2.91 -10.03
N GLU A 46 -2.70 -3.07 -10.04
CA GLU A 46 -3.65 -1.97 -9.84
C GLU A 46 -3.47 -1.30 -8.47
N LEU A 47 -3.35 -2.11 -7.42
CA LEU A 47 -3.04 -1.63 -6.07
C LEU A 47 -1.69 -0.88 -6.05
N ALA A 48 -0.64 -1.44 -6.67
CA ALA A 48 0.70 -0.84 -6.68
C ALA A 48 0.76 0.47 -7.46
N ASP A 49 0.03 0.58 -8.57
CA ASP A 49 -0.10 1.82 -9.33
C ASP A 49 -0.85 2.88 -8.51
N TRP A 50 -1.94 2.49 -7.84
CA TRP A 50 -2.66 3.40 -6.96
C TRP A 50 -1.80 3.87 -5.78
N CYS A 51 -1.06 2.97 -5.12
CA CYS A 51 -0.15 3.33 -4.03
C CYS A 51 0.90 4.34 -4.50
N ARG A 52 1.55 4.11 -5.66
CA ARG A 52 2.53 5.05 -6.23
C ARG A 52 1.97 6.46 -6.40
N ASP A 53 0.74 6.56 -6.89
CA ASP A 53 0.13 7.84 -7.24
C ASP A 53 -0.35 8.59 -5.99
N ASN A 54 -0.83 7.86 -4.97
CA ASN A 54 -1.46 8.43 -3.77
C ASN A 54 -0.53 8.53 -2.55
N GLN A 55 0.61 7.82 -2.55
CA GLN A 55 1.53 7.90 -1.44
C GLN A 55 2.16 9.30 -1.32
N PRO A 56 2.35 9.80 -0.08
CA PRO A 56 2.91 11.11 0.16
C PRO A 56 4.41 11.12 -0.16
N TYR A 57 4.96 12.24 -0.65
CA TYR A 57 6.41 12.49 -0.83
C TYR A 57 7.22 11.55 -1.75
N TYR A 58 6.74 10.37 -2.14
CA TYR A 58 7.55 9.37 -2.85
C TYR A 58 6.77 8.75 -4.02
N LYS A 59 6.92 9.27 -5.23
CA LYS A 59 6.14 8.82 -6.41
C LYS A 59 6.69 7.56 -7.09
N LYS A 60 7.30 6.65 -6.33
CA LYS A 60 7.77 5.34 -6.80
C LYS A 60 7.14 4.24 -5.98
N ARG A 61 6.94 3.08 -6.61
CA ARG A 61 6.43 1.88 -5.92
C ARG A 61 7.37 1.49 -4.77
N ILE A 62 6.79 1.25 -3.59
CA ILE A 62 7.51 0.64 -2.46
C ILE A 62 7.04 -0.82 -2.36
N PRO A 63 7.87 -1.81 -2.76
CA PRO A 63 7.47 -3.22 -2.82
C PRO A 63 6.87 -3.76 -1.52
N GLU A 64 7.38 -3.31 -0.38
CA GLU A 64 6.92 -3.72 0.94
C GLU A 64 5.53 -3.19 1.27
N VAL A 65 5.23 -1.93 0.93
CA VAL A 65 3.91 -1.32 1.12
C VAL A 65 2.89 -2.03 0.21
N ASN A 66 3.24 -2.21 -1.06
CA ASN A 66 2.40 -2.90 -2.03
C ASN A 66 2.13 -4.35 -1.62
N GLY A 67 3.17 -5.06 -1.17
CA GLY A 67 3.09 -6.44 -0.70
C GLY A 67 2.27 -6.58 0.58
N HIS A 68 2.35 -5.60 1.49
CA HIS A 68 1.56 -5.56 2.70
C HIS A 68 0.06 -5.56 2.39
N PHE A 69 -0.41 -4.59 1.60
CA PHE A 69 -1.82 -4.49 1.22
C PHE A 69 -2.27 -5.62 0.32
N ALA A 70 -1.46 -6.03 -0.66
CA ALA A 70 -1.81 -7.14 -1.55
C ALA A 70 -2.07 -8.43 -0.77
N ARG A 71 -1.25 -8.70 0.25
CA ARG A 71 -1.43 -9.87 1.13
C ARG A 71 -2.65 -9.71 2.03
N MET A 72 -2.88 -8.52 2.58
CA MET A 72 -4.05 -8.23 3.43
C MET A 72 -5.37 -8.54 2.71
N TYR A 73 -5.45 -8.22 1.41
CA TYR A 73 -6.65 -8.42 0.60
C TYR A 73 -6.60 -9.62 -0.35
N ASN A 74 -5.62 -10.52 -0.19
CA ASN A 74 -5.44 -11.72 -1.02
C ASN A 74 -5.43 -11.45 -2.54
N LEU A 75 -4.88 -10.31 -2.95
CA LEU A 75 -4.79 -9.93 -4.36
C LEU A 75 -3.77 -10.81 -5.09
N LYS A 76 -4.13 -11.27 -6.30
CA LYS A 76 -3.27 -12.09 -7.16
C LYS A 76 -2.24 -11.24 -7.91
#